data_AF-A0A852ENY4-F1
#
_entry.id   AF-A0A852ENY4-F1
#
_cell.length_a   1.000
_cell.length_b   1.000
_cell.length_c   1.000
_cell.angle_alpha   90.00
_cell.angle_beta   90.00
_cell.angle_gamma   90.00
#
_symmetry.space_group_name_H-M   'P 1'
#
loop_
_entity.id
_entity.type
_entity.pdbx_description
1 polymer ?
#
loop_
_entity_poly.entity_id
_entity_poly.type
_entity_poly.pdbx_seq_one_letter_code
_entity_poly.pdbx_strand_id
1 'polypeptide(L)'
;APGRAQLFSTVVDTFLEKLVTAGSYQRFANCYRCFYKLQPQLTRSIYDQFISQLQASIKEEIEEVKNEGNLEELFNSLDKIVEEAKDREEPAWRPSGIPEQDVRSALVPYLRKHRAHLRRALRHKEERNGRVAESVLMGRDSIAELQQLIQARQQAWQ
;
A
#
# COMPACT_ATOMS: atom_id res chain seq x y z
N ALA A 1 -11.86 -1.27 -20.52
CA ALA A 1 -12.76 -2.23 -19.85
C ALA A 1 -13.68 -1.43 -18.93
N PRO A 2 -14.91 -1.87 -18.64
CA PRO A 2 -15.72 -1.23 -17.60
C PRO A 2 -14.95 -1.24 -16.27
N GLY A 3 -15.08 -0.16 -15.50
CA GLY A 3 -14.41 -0.04 -14.19
C GLY A 3 -14.97 -1.05 -13.19
N ARG A 4 -14.20 -1.41 -12.17
CA ARG A 4 -14.62 -2.41 -11.17
C ARG A 4 -15.89 -2.00 -10.42
N ALA A 5 -16.09 -0.71 -10.17
CA ALA A 5 -17.33 -0.19 -9.58
C ALA A 5 -18.57 -0.48 -10.45
N GLN A 6 -18.45 -0.29 -11.77
CA GLN A 6 -19.54 -0.59 -12.71
C GLN A 6 -19.85 -2.09 -12.78
N LEU A 7 -18.80 -2.92 -12.75
CA LEU A 7 -18.95 -4.38 -12.68
C LEU A 7 -19.66 -4.81 -11.40
N PHE A 8 -19.31 -4.21 -10.26
CA PHE A 8 -19.98 -4.48 -8.99
C PHE A 8 -21.47 -4.14 -9.06
N SER A 9 -21.85 -2.94 -9.53
CA SER A 9 -23.25 -2.55 -9.72
C SER A 9 -23.99 -3.51 -10.67
N THR A 10 -23.35 -3.91 -11.77
CA THR A 10 -23.94 -4.85 -12.73
C THR A 10 -24.22 -6.20 -12.10
N VAL A 11 -23.32 -6.70 -11.25
CA VAL A 11 -23.50 -7.98 -10.54
C VAL A 11 -24.66 -7.87 -9.53
N VAL A 12 -24.76 -6.77 -8.80
CA VAL A 12 -25.86 -6.52 -7.85
C VAL A 12 -27.20 -6.46 -8.56
N ASP A 13 -27.30 -5.71 -9.66
CA ASP A 13 -28.54 -5.63 -10.45
C ASP A 13 -28.94 -6.99 -11.02
N THR A 14 -27.97 -7.75 -11.54
CA THR A 14 -28.20 -9.12 -12.03
C THR A 14 -28.69 -10.04 -10.91
N PHE A 15 -28.11 -9.96 -9.72
CA PHE A 15 -28.54 -10.72 -8.56
C PHE A 15 -30.00 -10.42 -8.20
N LEU A 16 -30.38 -9.13 -8.13
CA LEU A 16 -31.74 -8.71 -7.83
C LEU A 16 -32.75 -9.20 -8.88
N GLU A 17 -32.38 -9.14 -10.16
CA GLU A 17 -33.22 -9.68 -11.24
C GLU A 17 -33.47 -11.19 -11.08
N LYS A 18 -32.41 -11.96 -10.77
CA LYS A 18 -32.53 -13.40 -10.55
C LYS A 18 -33.36 -13.72 -9.31
N LEU A 19 -33.23 -12.93 -8.25
CA LEU A 19 -34.01 -13.07 -7.03
C LEU A 19 -35.51 -12.86 -7.31
N VAL A 20 -35.88 -11.79 -8.02
CA VAL A 20 -37.27 -11.52 -8.39
C VAL A 20 -37.82 -12.60 -9.33
N THR A 21 -37.00 -13.07 -10.26
CA THR A 21 -37.39 -14.16 -11.17
C THR A 21 -37.67 -15.45 -10.40
N ALA A 22 -36.84 -15.79 -9.42
CA ALA A 22 -37.03 -16.98 -8.58
C ALA A 22 -38.28 -16.90 -7.70
N GLY A 23 -38.58 -15.70 -7.21
CA GLY A 23 -39.76 -15.36 -6.41
C GLY A 23 -40.94 -14.88 -7.25
N SER A 24 -41.13 -15.35 -8.49
CA SER A 24 -42.16 -14.82 -9.38
C SER A 24 -43.57 -14.82 -8.79
N TYR A 25 -44.42 -13.88 -9.25
CA TYR A 25 -45.80 -13.74 -8.80
C TYR A 25 -46.59 -15.05 -8.91
N GLN A 26 -46.35 -15.83 -9.96
CA GLN A 26 -47.02 -17.12 -10.15
C GLN A 26 -46.67 -18.12 -9.04
N ARG A 27 -45.41 -18.15 -8.60
CA ARG A 27 -44.98 -18.99 -7.47
C ARG A 27 -45.59 -18.50 -6.17
N PHE A 28 -45.58 -17.19 -5.94
CA PHE A 28 -46.20 -16.57 -4.78
C PHE A 28 -47.71 -16.88 -4.69
N ALA A 29 -48.47 -16.65 -5.76
CA ALA A 29 -49.90 -16.93 -5.81
C ALA A 29 -50.21 -18.43 -5.68
N ASN A 30 -49.34 -19.31 -6.18
CA ASN A 30 -49.46 -20.76 -6.01
C ASN A 30 -49.33 -21.21 -4.54
N CYS A 31 -48.49 -20.54 -3.75
CA CYS A 31 -48.36 -20.81 -2.32
C CYS A 31 -49.58 -20.29 -1.52
N TYR A 32 -50.18 -19.18 -1.96
CA TYR A 32 -51.33 -18.54 -1.29
C TYR A 32 -52.66 -18.72 -2.04
N ARG A 33 -52.89 -19.91 -2.60
CA ARG A 33 -54.06 -20.21 -3.47
C ARG A 33 -55.42 -19.86 -2.85
N CYS A 34 -55.63 -20.16 -1.58
CA CYS A 34 -56.91 -19.92 -0.91
C CYS A 34 -57.23 -18.42 -0.87
N PHE A 35 -56.24 -17.59 -0.56
CA PHE A 35 -56.38 -16.13 -0.51
C PHE A 35 -56.49 -15.52 -1.91
N TYR A 36 -55.67 -15.99 -2.86
CA TYR A 36 -55.72 -15.56 -4.26
C TYR A 36 -57.12 -15.76 -4.90
N LYS A 37 -57.78 -16.88 -4.61
CA LYS A 37 -59.14 -17.17 -5.11
C LYS A 37 -60.19 -16.19 -4.57
N LEU A 38 -60.02 -15.71 -3.33
CA LEU A 38 -60.96 -14.79 -2.70
C LEU A 38 -60.72 -13.34 -3.15
N GLN A 39 -59.45 -12.92 -3.19
CA GLN A 39 -59.09 -11.53 -3.49
C GLN A 39 -57.80 -11.43 -4.32
N PRO A 40 -57.89 -11.64 -5.65
CA PRO A 40 -56.73 -11.67 -6.52
C PRO A 40 -56.05 -10.30 -6.69
N GLN A 41 -56.82 -9.22 -6.66
CA GLN A 41 -56.28 -7.86 -6.76
C GLN A 41 -55.41 -7.50 -5.55
N LEU A 42 -55.89 -7.82 -4.34
CA LEU A 42 -55.14 -7.57 -3.11
C LEU A 42 -53.89 -8.44 -3.03
N THR A 43 -53.98 -9.71 -3.45
CA THR A 43 -52.82 -10.61 -3.52
C THR A 43 -51.72 -10.05 -4.42
N ARG A 44 -52.09 -9.47 -5.57
CA ARG A 44 -51.14 -8.82 -6.48
C ARG A 44 -50.53 -7.56 -5.86
N SER A 45 -51.35 -6.70 -5.25
CA SER A 45 -50.86 -5.49 -4.58
C SER A 45 -49.86 -5.82 -3.45
N ILE A 46 -50.12 -6.86 -2.65
CA ILE A 46 -49.20 -7.30 -1.58
C ILE A 46 -47.88 -7.77 -2.19
N TYR A 47 -47.92 -8.56 -3.25
CA TYR A 47 -46.71 -9.05 -3.92
C TYR A 47 -45.88 -7.91 -4.50
N ASP A 48 -46.52 -6.98 -5.21
CA ASP A 48 -45.84 -5.85 -5.84
C ASP A 48 -45.18 -4.96 -4.77
N GLN A 49 -45.86 -4.75 -3.64
CA GLN A 49 -45.30 -4.01 -2.49
C GLN A 49 -44.12 -4.77 -1.86
N PHE A 50 -44.26 -6.08 -1.63
CA PHE A 50 -43.21 -6.91 -1.06
C PHE A 50 -41.93 -6.89 -1.92
N ILE A 51 -42.06 -7.12 -3.22
CA ILE A 51 -40.90 -7.13 -4.13
C ILE A 51 -40.24 -5.75 -4.20
N SER A 52 -41.05 -4.68 -4.31
CA SER A 52 -40.51 -3.32 -4.39
C SER A 52 -39.76 -2.95 -3.12
N GLN A 53 -40.32 -3.25 -1.94
CA GLN A 53 -39.66 -3.00 -0.66
C GLN A 53 -38.40 -3.85 -0.48
N LEU A 54 -38.44 -5.13 -0.86
CA LEU A 54 -37.29 -6.02 -0.79
C LEU A 54 -36.13 -5.53 -1.67
N GLN A 55 -36.43 -5.16 -2.92
CA GLN A 55 -35.41 -4.63 -3.83
C GLN A 55 -34.85 -3.29 -3.35
N ALA A 56 -35.70 -2.39 -2.86
CA ALA A 56 -35.28 -1.09 -2.35
C ALA A 56 -34.37 -1.27 -1.12
N SER A 57 -34.79 -2.08 -0.14
CA SER A 57 -34.04 -2.33 1.08
C SER A 57 -32.69 -2.99 0.81
N ILE A 58 -32.61 -3.98 -0.10
CA ILE A 58 -31.32 -4.59 -0.46
C ILE A 58 -30.41 -3.58 -1.17
N LYS A 59 -30.96 -2.74 -2.07
CA LYS A 59 -30.15 -1.71 -2.75
C LYS A 59 -29.63 -0.67 -1.78
N GLU A 60 -30.47 -0.23 -0.85
CA GLU A 60 -30.09 0.72 0.20
C GLU A 60 -28.98 0.15 1.08
N GLU A 61 -29.13 -1.08 1.59
CA GLU A 61 -28.12 -1.76 2.42
C GLU A 61 -26.78 -1.90 1.67
N ILE A 62 -26.81 -2.28 0.39
CA ILE A 62 -25.59 -2.40 -0.41
C ILE A 62 -24.92 -1.04 -0.64
N GLU A 63 -25.71 0.01 -0.88
CA GLU A 63 -25.18 1.37 -1.02
C GLU A 63 -24.61 1.90 0.30
N GLU A 64 -25.23 1.59 1.44
CA GLU A 64 -24.68 1.89 2.76
C GLU A 64 -23.33 1.21 2.97
N VAL A 65 -23.23 -0.11 2.75
CA VAL A 65 -21.95 -0.85 2.84
C VAL A 65 -20.91 -0.30 1.87
N LYS A 66 -21.32 0.11 0.66
CA LYS A 66 -20.43 0.71 -0.35
C LYS A 66 -19.85 2.03 0.15
N ASN A 67 -20.68 2.85 0.78
CA ASN A 67 -20.30 4.16 1.30
C ASN A 67 -19.44 4.02 2.58
N GLU A 68 -19.83 3.15 3.51
CA GLU A 68 -19.06 2.85 4.73
C GLU A 68 -17.66 2.33 4.40
N GLY A 69 -17.57 1.41 3.43
CA GLY A 69 -16.32 0.83 2.97
C GLY A 69 -15.52 1.72 2.03
N ASN A 70 -16.03 2.89 1.65
CA ASN A 70 -15.46 3.76 0.61
C ASN A 70 -15.06 2.98 -0.66
N LEU A 71 -15.92 2.05 -1.07
CA LEU A 71 -15.56 1.06 -2.10
C LEU A 71 -15.32 1.70 -3.46
N GLU A 72 -15.99 2.81 -3.76
CA GLU A 72 -15.83 3.49 -5.05
C GLU A 72 -14.40 4.04 -5.22
N GLU A 73 -13.85 4.67 -4.19
CA GLU A 73 -12.47 5.15 -4.22
C GLU A 73 -11.46 3.98 -4.24
N LEU A 74 -11.73 2.92 -3.48
CA LEU A 74 -10.90 1.71 -3.49
C LEU A 74 -10.90 0.99 -4.85
N PHE A 75 -12.05 0.88 -5.52
CA PHE A 75 -12.13 0.31 -6.86
C PHE A 75 -11.38 1.16 -7.88
N ASN A 76 -11.52 2.49 -7.83
CA ASN A 76 -10.79 3.40 -8.71
C ASN A 76 -9.27 3.34 -8.47
N SER A 77 -8.84 3.26 -7.21
CA SER A 77 -7.44 3.08 -6.83
C SER A 77 -6.88 1.74 -7.33
N LEU A 78 -7.64 0.66 -7.17
CA LEU A 78 -7.25 -0.66 -7.66
C LEU A 78 -7.18 -0.70 -9.20
N ASP A 79 -8.15 -0.10 -9.88
CA ASP A 79 -8.13 0.04 -11.35
C ASP A 79 -6.85 0.77 -11.78
N LYS A 80 -6.50 1.88 -11.13
CA LYS A 80 -5.24 2.60 -11.38
C LYS A 80 -3.98 1.75 -11.14
N ILE A 81 -3.91 1.02 -10.04
CA ILE A 81 -2.75 0.13 -9.74
C ILE A 81 -2.60 -0.96 -10.80
N VAL A 82 -3.70 -1.54 -11.26
CA VAL A 82 -3.69 -2.56 -12.31
C VAL A 82 -3.24 -1.97 -13.64
N GLU A 83 -3.73 -0.77 -13.99
CA GLU A 83 -3.31 -0.03 -15.18
C GLU A 83 -1.80 0.27 -15.16
N GLU A 84 -1.27 0.76 -14.03
CA GLU A 84 0.17 1.06 -13.85
C GLU A 84 1.06 -0.19 -13.93
N ALA A 85 0.51 -1.37 -13.62
CA ALA A 85 1.24 -2.64 -13.60
C ALA A 85 1.06 -3.47 -14.88
N LYS A 86 0.34 -2.97 -15.89
CA LYS A 86 -0.01 -3.73 -17.11
C LYS A 86 1.16 -4.36 -17.84
N ASP A 87 2.29 -3.66 -17.89
CA ASP A 87 3.48 -4.09 -18.64
C ASP A 87 4.34 -5.13 -17.87
N ARG A 88 3.95 -5.47 -16.63
CA ARG A 88 4.68 -6.43 -15.79
C ARG A 88 4.04 -7.81 -15.89
N GLU A 89 4.60 -8.66 -16.73
CA GLU A 89 4.13 -10.05 -16.89
C GLU A 89 4.66 -11.00 -15.80
N GLU A 90 5.72 -10.59 -15.08
CA GLU A 90 6.30 -11.41 -14.03
C GLU A 90 5.38 -11.52 -12.79
N PRO A 91 5.31 -12.69 -12.14
CA PRO A 91 4.58 -12.85 -10.90
C PRO A 91 5.04 -11.85 -9.84
N ALA A 92 4.13 -10.97 -9.44
CA ALA A 92 4.41 -10.02 -8.37
C ALA A 92 4.71 -10.73 -7.05
N TRP A 93 5.65 -10.19 -6.27
CA TRP A 93 6.01 -10.70 -4.95
C TRP A 93 4.76 -10.83 -4.04
N ARG A 94 4.77 -11.86 -3.19
CA ARG A 94 3.75 -12.11 -2.17
C ARG A 94 4.45 -12.34 -0.83
N PRO A 95 3.84 -11.92 0.31
CA PRO A 95 4.39 -12.18 1.63
C PRO A 95 4.71 -13.66 1.80
N SER A 96 5.93 -13.96 2.24
CA SER A 96 6.40 -15.34 2.44
C SER A 96 5.76 -15.99 3.67
N GLY A 97 5.18 -15.19 4.57
CA GLY A 97 4.74 -15.61 5.89
C GLY A 97 5.85 -15.59 6.93
N ILE A 98 7.06 -15.16 6.56
CA ILE A 98 8.21 -15.00 7.45
C ILE A 98 8.49 -13.50 7.60
N PRO A 99 8.08 -12.87 8.72
CA PRO A 99 8.18 -11.42 8.90
C PRO A 99 9.59 -10.86 8.70
N GLU A 100 10.62 -11.58 9.15
CA GLU A 100 12.02 -11.14 9.04
C GLU A 100 12.47 -11.02 7.59
N GLN A 101 11.98 -11.90 6.70
CA GLN A 101 12.30 -11.87 5.28
C GLN A 101 11.51 -10.77 4.57
N ASP A 102 10.22 -10.64 4.89
CA ASP A 102 9.32 -9.69 4.23
C ASP A 102 9.72 -8.24 4.56
N VAL A 103 10.09 -7.97 5.82
CA VAL A 103 10.56 -6.65 6.26
C VAL A 103 11.93 -6.30 5.68
N ARG A 104 12.81 -7.30 5.45
CA ARG A 104 14.16 -7.05 4.90
C ARG A 104 14.10 -6.33 3.57
N SER A 105 13.21 -6.74 2.67
CA SER A 105 13.06 -6.10 1.35
C SER A 105 12.74 -4.61 1.46
N ALA A 106 11.83 -4.26 2.38
CA ALA A 106 11.43 -2.87 2.63
C ALA A 106 12.55 -2.03 3.28
N LEU A 107 13.36 -2.62 4.17
CA LEU A 107 14.40 -1.89 4.91
C LEU A 107 15.70 -1.70 4.12
N VAL A 108 16.02 -2.59 3.18
CA VAL A 108 17.28 -2.57 2.43
C VAL A 108 17.59 -1.22 1.77
N PRO A 109 16.66 -0.53 1.09
CA PRO A 109 16.93 0.79 0.50
C PRO A 109 17.38 1.84 1.53
N TYR A 110 16.73 1.89 2.69
CA TYR A 110 17.07 2.82 3.77
C TYR A 110 18.43 2.52 4.38
N LEU A 111 18.70 1.24 4.67
CA LEU A 111 20.00 0.80 5.19
C LEU A 111 21.13 1.07 4.20
N ARG A 112 20.89 0.90 2.89
CA ARG A 112 21.85 1.25 1.84
C ARG A 112 22.15 2.75 1.81
N LYS A 113 21.12 3.61 1.91
CA LYS A 113 21.28 5.07 1.98
C LYS A 113 22.09 5.49 3.22
N HIS A 114 21.77 4.91 4.38
CA HIS A 114 22.49 5.19 5.63
C HIS A 114 23.96 4.75 5.55
N ARG A 115 24.23 3.54 5.05
CA ARG A 115 25.59 3.04 4.81
C ARG A 115 26.39 3.97 3.89
N ALA A 116 25.78 4.46 2.82
CA ALA A 116 26.44 5.39 1.89
C ALA A 116 26.77 6.73 2.56
N HIS A 117 25.89 7.24 3.42
CA HIS A 117 26.15 8.43 4.22
C HIS A 117 27.33 8.23 5.18
N LEU A 118 27.32 7.17 6.00
CA LEU A 118 28.39 6.88 6.95
C LEU A 118 29.74 6.71 6.26
N ARG A 119 29.79 6.02 5.13
CA ARG A 119 31.02 5.87 4.33
C ARG A 119 31.57 7.20 3.83
N ARG A 120 30.72 8.15 3.47
CA ARG A 120 31.17 9.50 3.09
C ARG A 120 31.74 10.26 4.29
N ALA A 121 31.06 10.19 5.43
CA ALA A 121 31.53 10.82 6.66
C ALA A 121 32.87 10.25 7.11
N LEU A 122 33.04 8.92 7.05
CA LEU A 122 34.28 8.24 7.40
C LEU A 122 35.44 8.70 6.51
N ARG A 123 35.28 8.66 5.18
CA ARG A 123 36.32 9.11 4.24
C ARG A 123 36.75 10.55 4.51
N HIS A 124 35.79 11.45 4.72
CA HIS A 124 36.11 12.84 5.06
C HIS A 124 36.92 12.94 6.35
N LYS A 125 36.63 12.12 7.37
CA LYS A 125 37.40 12.12 8.62
C LYS A 125 38.81 11.54 8.42
N GLU A 126 38.94 10.47 7.65
CA GLU A 126 40.23 9.84 7.31
C GLU A 126 41.13 10.81 6.53
N GLU A 127 40.61 11.48 5.50
CA GLU A 127 41.34 12.48 4.72
C GLU A 127 41.83 13.64 5.60
N ARG A 128 40.97 14.15 6.49
CA ARG A 128 41.37 15.20 7.43
C ARG A 128 42.43 14.73 8.41
N ASN A 129 42.29 13.51 8.92
CA ASN A 129 43.27 12.94 9.85
C ASN A 129 44.63 12.76 9.16
N GLY A 130 44.64 12.31 7.90
CA GLY A 130 45.86 12.22 7.09
C GLY A 130 46.58 13.57 6.97
N ARG A 131 45.86 14.63 6.58
CA ARG A 131 46.43 15.99 6.48
C ARG A 131 46.99 16.49 7.81
N VAL A 132 46.28 16.23 8.92
CA VAL A 132 46.74 16.62 10.25
C VAL A 132 47.97 15.82 10.66
N ALA A 133 48.01 14.51 10.37
CA ALA A 133 49.17 13.66 10.65
C ALA A 133 50.41 14.11 9.88
N GLU A 134 50.28 14.46 8.60
CA GLU A 134 51.36 15.04 7.79
C GLU A 134 51.89 16.34 8.42
N SER A 135 50.99 17.25 8.82
CA SER A 135 51.40 18.50 9.49
C SER A 135 52.12 18.26 10.82
N VAL A 136 51.70 17.25 11.59
CA VAL A 136 52.37 16.86 12.84
C VAL A 136 53.76 16.30 12.58
N LEU A 137 53.93 15.47 11.54
CA LEU A 137 55.25 14.95 11.16
C LEU A 137 56.19 16.07 10.76
N MET A 138 55.76 16.97 9.86
CA MET A 138 56.56 18.14 9.50
C MET A 138 56.94 18.99 10.71
N GLY A 139 56.00 19.21 11.63
CA GLY A 139 56.27 19.94 12.87
C GLY A 139 57.28 19.22 13.78
N ARG A 140 57.24 17.89 13.85
CA ARG A 140 58.23 17.09 14.60
C ARG A 140 59.61 17.16 13.99
N ASP A 141 59.72 17.10 12.67
CA ASP A 141 61.00 17.20 11.95
C ASP A 141 61.65 18.57 12.18
N SER A 142 60.88 19.66 12.06
CA SER A 142 61.37 21.01 12.39
C SER A 142 61.83 21.15 13.84
N ILE A 143 61.12 20.54 14.81
CA ILE A 143 61.55 20.53 16.21
C ILE A 143 62.88 19.78 16.37
N ALA A 144 63.04 18.63 15.70
CA ALA A 144 64.27 17.86 15.75
C ALA A 144 65.48 18.63 15.17
N GLU A 145 65.29 19.32 14.04
CA GLU A 145 66.30 20.20 13.44
C GLU A 145 66.70 21.34 14.38
N LEU A 146 65.70 22.02 14.98
CA LEU A 146 65.96 23.10 15.93
C LEU A 146 66.71 22.59 17.17
N GLN A 147 66.39 21.40 17.67
CA GLN A 147 67.10 20.77 18.78
C GLN A 147 68.57 20.50 18.43
N GLN A 148 68.85 20.00 17.23
CA GLN A 148 70.24 19.80 16.78
C GLN A 148 71.01 21.11 16.69
N LEU A 149 70.40 22.18 16.15
CA LEU A 149 71.04 23.50 16.07
C LEU A 149 71.34 24.07 17.46
N ILE A 150 70.42 23.90 18.42
CA ILE A 150 70.63 24.32 19.82
C ILE A 150 71.80 23.54 20.43
N GLN A 151 71.86 22.22 20.25
CA GLN A 151 72.96 21.39 20.74
C GLN A 151 74.31 21.78 20.12
N ALA A 152 74.36 21.97 18.80
CA ALA A 152 75.57 22.37 18.09
C ALA A 152 76.06 23.75 18.56
N ARG A 153 75.14 24.71 18.77
CA ARG A 153 75.49 26.00 19.38
C ARG A 153 76.03 25.79 20.78
N GLN A 154 75.34 25.04 21.64
CA GLN A 154 75.78 24.81 23.01
C GLN A 154 77.20 24.21 23.08
N GLN A 155 77.54 23.27 22.21
CA GLN A 155 78.88 22.71 22.10
C GLN A 155 79.93 23.73 21.64
N ALA A 156 79.58 24.67 20.77
CA ALA A 156 80.49 25.72 20.32
C ALA A 156 80.79 26.79 21.39
N TRP A 157 80.00 26.86 22.47
CA TRP A 157 80.24 27.74 23.61
C TRP A 157 80.96 27.05 24.78
N GLN A 158 81.27 25.75 24.69
CA GLN A 158 82.11 25.02 25.64
C GLN A 158 83.55 24.94 25.15
#